data_AF-K2DIV1-F1
#
_entry.id   AF-K2DIV1-F1
#
_cell.length_a   1.000
_cell.length_b   1.000
_cell.length_c   1.000
_cell.angle_alpha   90.00
_cell.angle_beta   90.00
_cell.angle_gamma   90.00
#
_symmetry.space_group_name_H-M   'P 1'
#
loop_
_entity.id
_entity.type
_entity.pdbx_description
1 polymer ?
#
loop_
_entity_poly.entity_id
_entity_poly.type
_entity_poly.pdbx_seq_one_letter_code
_entity_poly.pdbx_strand_id
1 'polypeptide(L)'
;MDGGSTDATKTILKKNKFRIIDSPIKKNAEAQRAIGLKHAKNNLIVSLDADNYLPHKKWITQMVRPFLENKDIVHAGTLHFT
;
A
#
# COMPACT_ATOMS: atom_id res chain seq x y z
N MET A 1 -2.14 -5.26 -5.39
CA MET A 1 -3.14 -6.33 -5.58
C MET A 1 -4.12 -5.85 -6.63
N ASP A 2 -4.49 -6.68 -7.60
CA ASP A 2 -5.57 -6.39 -8.55
C ASP A 2 -6.82 -7.17 -8.12
N GLY A 3 -7.91 -6.45 -7.83
CA GLY A 3 -9.19 -7.03 -7.41
C GLY A 3 -10.09 -7.49 -8.55
N GLY A 4 -9.61 -7.45 -9.79
CA GLY A 4 -10.33 -7.81 -11.00
C GLY A 4 -10.65 -6.63 -11.89
N SER A 5 -9.72 -5.68 -12.04
CA SER A 5 -9.85 -4.54 -12.95
C SER A 5 -10.11 -5.01 -14.39
N THR A 6 -11.07 -4.36 -15.05
CA THR A 6 -11.50 -4.64 -16.43
C THR A 6 -11.11 -3.54 -17.42
N ASP A 7 -10.42 -2.50 -16.94
CA ASP A 7 -10.00 -1.34 -17.71
C ASP A 7 -8.48 -1.39 -17.99
N ALA A 8 -7.91 -0.24 -18.37
CA ALA A 8 -6.49 -0.13 -18.69
C ALA A 8 -5.55 -0.21 -17.47
N THR A 9 -6.05 -0.40 -16.23
CA THR A 9 -5.26 -0.39 -14.99
C THR A 9 -4.01 -1.27 -15.09
N LYS A 10 -4.16 -2.54 -15.46
CA LYS A 10 -3.02 -3.47 -15.57
C LYS A 10 -2.01 -3.05 -16.63
N THR A 11 -2.49 -2.49 -17.75
CA THR A 11 -1.64 -1.98 -18.84
C THR A 11 -0.82 -0.78 -18.37
N ILE A 12 -1.41 0.14 -17.61
CA ILE A 12 -0.72 1.31 -17.05
C ILE A 12 0.34 0.85 -16.03
N LEU A 13 -0.01 -0.07 -15.12
CA LEU A 13 0.90 -0.56 -14.09
C LEU A 13 2.09 -1.34 -14.67
N LYS A 14 1.89 -2.12 -15.74
CA LYS A 14 2.96 -2.85 -16.43
C LYS A 14 4.03 -1.95 -17.06
N LYS A 15 3.72 -0.67 -17.35
CA LYS A 15 4.70 0.30 -17.84
C LYS A 15 5.67 0.76 -16.75
N ASN A 16 5.37 0.45 -15.48
CA ASN A 16 6.14 0.81 -14.31
C ASN A 16 6.71 -0.45 -13.65
N LYS A 17 7.62 -0.29 -12.68
CA LYS A 17 8.26 -1.40 -11.96
C LYS A 17 7.38 -1.99 -10.84
N PHE A 18 6.10 -2.24 -11.13
CA PHE A 18 5.18 -2.85 -10.17
C PHE A 18 5.10 -4.37 -10.33
N ARG A 19 5.10 -5.08 -9.20
CA ARG A 19 4.65 -6.47 -9.15
C ARG A 19 3.14 -6.48 -8.98
N ILE A 20 2.43 -6.92 -10.00
CA ILE A 20 0.97 -7.09 -9.96
C ILE A 20 0.67 -8.51 -9.47
N ILE A 21 -0.26 -8.64 -8.52
CA ILE A 21 -0.76 -9.91 -8.00
C ILE A 21 -2.27 -9.88 -8.18
N ASP A 22 -2.79 -10.74 -9.05
CA ASP A 22 -4.22 -10.91 -9.24
C ASP A 22 -4.82 -11.60 -8.00
N SER A 23 -5.86 -10.99 -7.44
CA SER A 23 -6.53 -11.54 -6.26
C SER A 23 -7.42 -12.73 -6.64
N PRO A 24 -7.35 -13.85 -5.91
CA PRO A 24 -8.33 -14.94 -6.04
C PRO A 24 -9.73 -14.51 -5.55
N ILE A 25 -9.79 -13.51 -4.67
CA ILE A 25 -11.05 -12.96 -4.13
C ILE A 25 -11.28 -11.58 -4.77
N LYS A 26 -12.21 -11.52 -5.72
CA LYS A 26 -12.56 -10.30 -6.44
C LYS A 26 -13.44 -9.39 -5.58
N LYS A 27 -13.37 -8.08 -5.81
CA LYS A 27 -14.25 -7.05 -5.19
C LYS A 27 -14.34 -7.11 -3.65
N ASN A 28 -13.26 -7.48 -2.97
CA ASN A 28 -13.16 -7.44 -1.52
C ASN A 28 -11.79 -6.85 -1.11
N ALA A 29 -11.78 -5.56 -0.80
CA ALA A 29 -10.55 -4.82 -0.52
C ALA A 29 -9.81 -5.34 0.72
N GLU A 30 -10.53 -5.70 1.78
CA GLU A 30 -9.91 -6.21 3.01
C GLU A 30 -9.26 -7.57 2.82
N ALA A 31 -9.94 -8.50 2.13
CA ALA A 31 -9.36 -9.79 1.78
C ALA A 31 -8.11 -9.61 0.89
N GLN A 32 -8.17 -8.68 -0.06
CA GLN A 32 -7.04 -8.34 -0.93
C GLN A 32 -5.87 -7.77 -0.13
N ARG A 33 -6.12 -6.88 0.83
CA ARG A 33 -5.11 -6.31 1.72
C ARG A 33 -4.44 -7.40 2.55
N ALA A 34 -5.20 -8.34 3.10
CA ALA A 34 -4.65 -9.49 3.83
C ALA A 34 -3.76 -10.41 2.96
N ILE A 35 -4.15 -10.65 1.70
CA ILE A 35 -3.31 -11.41 0.75
C ILE A 35 -2.04 -10.64 0.41
N GLY A 36 -2.16 -9.33 0.14
CA GLY A 36 -1.02 -8.45 -0.12
C GLY A 36 -0.02 -8.44 1.04
N LEU A 37 -0.51 -8.38 2.27
CA LEU A 37 0.29 -8.48 3.50
C LEU A 37 1.11 -9.77 3.54
N LYS A 38 0.52 -10.93 3.20
CA LYS A 38 1.24 -12.22 3.13
C LYS A 38 2.37 -12.25 2.10
N HIS A 39 2.31 -11.40 1.06
CA HIS A 39 3.34 -11.32 0.02
C HIS A 39 4.42 -10.28 0.30
N ALA A 40 4.18 -9.35 1.22
CA ALA A 40 5.17 -8.36 1.63
C ALA A 40 6.29 -9.01 2.44
N LYS A 41 7.54 -8.59 2.21
CA LYS A 41 8.75 -9.23 2.77
C LYS A 41 9.61 -8.33 3.63
N ASN A 42 9.31 -7.04 3.68
CA ASN A 42 10.13 -6.05 4.39
C ASN A 42 9.60 -5.85 5.82
N ASN A 43 10.43 -5.25 6.68
CA ASN A 43 10.12 -5.02 8.09
C ASN A 43 8.98 -4.01 8.31
N LEU A 44 8.81 -3.07 7.38
CA LEU A 44 7.73 -2.09 7.37
C LEU A 44 6.90 -2.26 6.11
N ILE A 45 5.59 -2.10 6.27
CA ILE A 45 4.61 -2.25 5.21
C ILE A 45 3.77 -0.99 5.17
N VAL A 46 3.67 -0.39 3.98
CA VAL A 46 2.73 0.70 3.71
C VAL A 46 1.52 0.11 3.00
N SER A 47 0.35 0.29 3.58
CA SER A 47 -0.93 0.00 2.91
C SER A 47 -1.54 1.33 2.47
N LEU A 48 -1.83 1.46 1.18
CA LEU A 48 -2.39 2.66 0.57
C LEU A 48 -3.60 2.26 -0.28
N ASP A 49 -4.70 3.00 -0.13
CA ASP A 49 -5.87 2.83 -0.98
C ASP A 49 -5.62 3.36 -2.39
N ALA A 50 -6.36 2.83 -3.36
CA ALA A 50 -6.13 3.12 -4.78
C ALA A 50 -6.50 4.56 -5.18
N ASP A 51 -7.31 5.23 -4.37
CA ASP A 51 -7.74 6.63 -4.49
C ASP A 51 -6.90 7.59 -3.66
N ASN A 52 -5.90 7.10 -2.93
CA ASN A 52 -4.99 7.92 -2.14
C ASN A 52 -3.69 8.20 -2.88
N TYR A 53 -3.15 9.40 -2.70
CA TYR A 53 -1.83 9.80 -3.17
C TYR A 53 -0.98 10.28 -1.99
N LEU A 54 0.34 10.29 -2.18
CA LEU A 54 1.27 10.80 -1.18
C LEU A 54 1.29 12.34 -1.27
N PRO A 55 0.98 13.07 -0.17
CA PRO A 55 0.78 14.51 -0.23
C PRO A 55 2.06 15.30 -0.56
N HIS A 56 3.23 14.81 -0.13
CA HIS A 56 4.52 15.42 -0.43
C HIS A 56 5.67 14.41 -0.34
N LYS A 57 6.84 14.80 -0.87
CA LYS A 57 8.05 13.95 -0.99
C LYS A 57 8.60 13.44 0.36
N LYS A 58 8.26 14.10 1.47
CA LYS A 58 8.72 13.74 2.83
C LYS A 58 7.72 12.86 3.60
N TRP A 59 6.57 12.53 3.02
CA TRP A 59 5.52 11.82 3.75
C TRP A 59 5.98 10.44 4.23
N ILE A 60 6.62 9.64 3.36
CA ILE A 60 7.11 8.30 3.74
C ILE A 60 8.12 8.39 4.88
N THR A 61 9.09 9.31 4.81
CA THR A 61 10.11 9.44 5.85
C THR A 61 9.51 9.89 7.18
N GLN A 62 8.47 10.73 7.16
CA GLN A 62 7.72 11.10 8.37
C GLN A 62 6.92 9.92 8.93
N MET A 63 6.26 9.11 8.10
CA MET A 63 5.50 7.95 8.56
C MET A 63 6.39 6.83 9.10
N VAL A 64 7.63 6.69 8.60
CA VAL A 64 8.59 5.70 9.08
C VAL A 64 9.22 6.11 10.42
N ARG A 65 9.35 7.42 10.69
CA ARG A 65 10.06 7.95 11.85
C ARG A 65 9.60 7.37 13.21
N PRO A 66 8.29 7.24 13.53
CA PRO A 66 7.85 6.69 14.81
C PRO A 66 8.39 5.28 15.10
N PHE A 67 8.51 4.44 14.08
CA PHE A 67 9.03 3.07 14.21
C PHE A 67 10.53 3.03 14.51
N LEU A 68 11.28 4.08 14.10
CA LEU A 68 12.71 4.22 14.39
C LEU A 68 12.97 4.75 15.80
N GLU A 69 12.08 5.62 16.29
CA GLU A 69 12.20 6.26 17.61
C GLU A 69 11.66 5.38 18.73
N ASN A 70 10.64 4.56 18.46
CA ASN A 70 10.06 3.65 19.43
C ASN A 70 9.66 2.31 18.78
N LYS A 71 10.37 1.24 19.18
CA LYS A 71 10.17 -0.13 18.70
C LYS A 71 8.82 -0.76 19.09
N ASP A 72 8.10 -0.17 20.05
CA ASP A 72 6.79 -0.66 20.48
C ASP A 72 5.64 -0.10 19.60
N ILE A 73 5.94 0.83 18.70
CA ILE A 73 4.97 1.38 17.75
C ILE A 73 4.71 0.37 16.63
N VAL A 74 3.43 0.04 16.43
CA VAL A 74 2.98 -0.94 15.42
C VAL A 74 2.25 -0.31 14.23
N HIS A 75 1.93 0.99 14.30
CA HIS A 75 1.21 1.70 13.26
C HIS A 75 1.50 3.20 13.27
N ALA A 76 1.57 3.81 12.08
CA ALA A 76 1.59 5.26 11.89
C ALA A 76 0.68 5.60 10.70
N GLY A 77 -0.07 6.70 10.80
CA GLY A 77 -0.98 7.13 9.76
C GLY A 77 -1.20 8.64 9.77
N THR A 78 -1.68 9.17 8.64
CA THR A 78 -1.99 10.59 8.50
C THR A 78 -3.22 10.94 9.34
N LEU A 79 -3.07 11.83 10.32
CA LEU A 79 -4.20 12.38 11.08
C LEU A 79 -4.78 13.64 10.42
N HIS A 80 -3.89 14.50 9.88
CA HIS A 80 -4.25 15.74 9.19
C HIS A 80 -3.47 15.85 7.87
N PHE A 81 -4.13 16.36 6.84
CA PHE A 81 -3.48 16.76 5.60
C PHE A 81 -3.43 18.29 5.54
N THR A 82 -2.28 18.84 5.18
CA THR A 82 -2.04 20.29 4.99
C THR A 82 -1.40 20.50 3.63
#